data_AF-A0A6F8ZE50-F1
#
_entry.id   AF-A0A6F8ZE50-F1
#
_cell.length_a   1.000
_cell.length_b   1.000
_cell.length_c   1.000
_cell.angle_alpha   90.00
_cell.angle_beta   90.00
_cell.angle_gamma   90.00
#
_symmetry.space_group_name_H-M   'P 1'
#
loop_
_entity.id
_entity.type
_entity.pdbx_description
1 polymer ?
#
loop_
_entity_poly.entity_id
_entity_poly.type
_entity_poly.pdbx_seq_one_letter_code
_entity_poly.pdbx_strand_id
1 'polypeptide(L)'
;MDWEVDPEGLEVLLHRLARFRLPIVVTENGIATTDDGFRTAFLEAHLAALARAGAAGVPIRGYFYWAALDNFEWALGFGPRFGLIAVDYATQARRVRPSAAVLGAWARAGPPSAPPPPSPTGDRL
;
A
#
# COMPACT_ATOMS: atom_id res chain seq x y z
N MET A 1 -2.11 -9.13 15.18
CA MET A 1 -2.66 -7.82 15.60
C MET A 1 -4.19 -7.81 15.60
N ASP A 2 -4.87 -8.92 15.28
CA ASP A 2 -6.33 -9.07 15.29
C ASP A 2 -7.12 -7.91 14.65
N TRP A 3 -6.48 -7.20 13.73
CA TRP A 3 -7.11 -6.19 12.89
C TRP A 3 -7.84 -6.90 11.77
N GLU A 4 -9.08 -6.49 11.54
CA GLU A 4 -9.88 -6.94 10.40
C GLU A 4 -9.19 -6.57 9.08
N VAL A 5 -9.30 -7.47 8.09
CA VAL A 5 -8.80 -7.24 6.72
C VAL A 5 -9.95 -6.74 5.87
N ASP A 6 -10.01 -5.43 5.66
CA ASP A 6 -11.09 -4.75 4.92
C ASP A 6 -10.53 -3.89 3.75
N PRO A 7 -10.28 -4.50 2.58
CA PRO A 7 -9.84 -3.76 1.39
C PRO A 7 -10.93 -2.84 0.83
N GLU A 8 -12.21 -3.12 1.07
CA GLU A 8 -13.33 -2.29 0.60
C GLU A 8 -13.40 -0.97 1.38
N GLY A 9 -13.14 -1.02 2.69
CA GLY A 9 -13.01 0.17 3.53
C GLY A 9 -11.96 1.15 3.01
N LEU A 10 -10.83 0.65 2.48
CA LEU A 10 -9.81 1.50 1.85
C LEU A 10 -10.35 2.18 0.58
N GLU A 11 -11.05 1.44 -0.29
CA GLU A 11 -11.67 2.00 -1.50
C GLU A 11 -12.70 3.09 -1.17
N VAL A 12 -13.59 2.82 -0.21
CA VAL A 12 -14.58 3.80 0.27
C VAL A 12 -13.90 5.06 0.82
N LEU A 13 -12.82 4.90 1.58
CA LEU A 13 -12.04 6.02 2.12
C LEU A 13 -11.42 6.86 0.99
N LEU A 14 -10.81 6.23 -0.01
CA LEU A 14 -10.19 6.89 -1.16
C LEU A 14 -11.22 7.73 -1.94
N HIS A 15 -12.40 7.18 -2.21
CA HIS A 15 -13.49 7.92 -2.84
C HIS A 15 -13.95 9.11 -2.01
N ARG A 16 -14.08 8.94 -0.69
CA ARG A 16 -14.45 10.02 0.23
C ARG A 16 -13.41 11.13 0.24
N LEU A 17 -12.12 10.80 0.20
CA LEU A 17 -11.02 11.78 0.19
C LEU A 17 -10.92 12.53 -1.14
N ALA A 18 -11.37 11.94 -2.26
CA ALA A 18 -11.35 12.58 -3.58
C ALA A 18 -12.10 13.92 -3.62
N ARG A 19 -13.07 14.15 -2.71
CA ARG A 19 -13.81 15.43 -2.59
C ARG A 19 -12.91 16.64 -2.35
N PHE A 20 -11.72 16.43 -1.79
CA PHE A 20 -10.75 17.50 -1.53
C PHE A 20 -10.00 17.94 -2.79
N ARG A 21 -10.13 17.21 -3.90
CA ARG A 21 -9.48 17.52 -5.20
C ARG A 21 -7.96 17.69 -5.11
N LEU A 22 -7.36 17.03 -4.12
CA LEU A 22 -5.92 16.96 -3.95
C LEU A 22 -5.43 15.56 -4.33
N PRO A 23 -4.19 15.43 -4.83
CA PRO A 23 -3.61 14.13 -5.07
C PRO A 23 -3.47 13.33 -3.76
N ILE A 24 -3.74 12.02 -3.82
CA ILE A 24 -3.69 11.13 -2.65
C ILE A 24 -2.48 10.21 -2.75
N VAL A 25 -1.76 10.05 -1.66
CA VAL A 25 -0.73 9.02 -1.49
C VAL A 25 -1.14 8.16 -0.31
N VAL A 26 -1.25 6.84 -0.51
CA VAL A 26 -1.39 5.89 0.60
C VAL A 26 0.00 5.71 1.19
N THR A 27 0.28 6.41 2.28
CA THR A 27 1.61 6.44 2.89
C THR A 27 1.92 5.18 3.68
N GLU A 28 0.91 4.48 4.18
CA GLU A 28 1.05 3.20 4.86
C GLU A 28 -0.19 2.33 4.63
N ASN A 29 0.06 1.05 4.36
CA ASN A 29 -0.91 -0.03 4.39
C ASN A 29 -0.14 -1.34 4.57
N GLY A 30 -0.58 -2.22 5.45
CA GLY A 30 0.18 -3.42 5.78
C GLY A 30 -0.49 -4.30 6.83
N ILE A 31 0.12 -5.45 7.09
CA ILE A 31 -0.43 -6.46 8.01
C ILE A 31 0.68 -7.13 8.83
N ALA A 32 0.45 -7.25 10.14
CA ALA A 32 1.30 -8.03 11.03
C ALA A 32 0.93 -9.51 10.93
N THR A 33 1.81 -10.32 10.34
CA THR A 33 1.63 -11.77 10.24
C THR A 33 2.96 -12.50 10.05
N THR A 34 3.07 -13.71 10.55
CA THR A 34 4.20 -14.61 10.22
C THR A 34 3.94 -15.45 8.98
N ASP A 35 2.68 -15.53 8.53
CA ASP A 35 2.27 -16.21 7.30
C ASP A 35 2.37 -15.24 6.12
N ASP A 36 3.33 -15.50 5.22
CA ASP A 36 3.52 -14.67 4.03
C ASP A 36 2.51 -14.92 2.91
N GLY A 37 1.82 -16.07 2.94
CA GLY A 37 0.66 -16.31 2.07
C GLY A 37 -0.48 -15.37 2.43
N PHE A 38 -0.74 -15.18 3.73
CA PHE A 38 -1.72 -14.20 4.20
C PHE A 38 -1.32 -12.76 3.84
N ARG A 39 -0.04 -12.41 3.96
CA ARG A 39 0.47 -11.09 3.51
C ARG A 39 0.29 -10.88 2.01
N THR A 40 0.50 -11.92 1.21
CA THR A 40 0.29 -11.89 -0.25
C THR A 40 -1.16 -11.61 -0.58
N ALA A 41 -2.10 -12.38 0.00
CA ALA A 41 -3.53 -12.17 -0.20
C ALA A 41 -3.99 -10.77 0.24
N PHE A 42 -3.46 -10.26 1.36
CA PHE A 42 -3.71 -8.90 1.81
C PHE A 42 -3.27 -7.86 0.77
N LEU A 43 -2.04 -7.97 0.26
CA LEU A 43 -1.50 -7.05 -0.74
C LEU A 43 -2.33 -7.07 -2.03
N GLU A 44 -2.63 -8.26 -2.56
CA GLU A 44 -3.43 -8.41 -3.78
C GLU A 44 -4.80 -7.75 -3.65
N ALA A 45 -5.49 -7.98 -2.53
CA ALA A 45 -6.81 -7.41 -2.28
C ALA A 45 -6.79 -5.87 -2.17
N HIS A 46 -5.83 -5.30 -1.43
CA HIS A 46 -5.73 -3.85 -1.24
C HIS A 46 -5.22 -3.13 -2.50
N LEU A 47 -4.28 -3.72 -3.24
CA LEU A 47 -3.83 -3.17 -4.51
C LEU A 47 -4.95 -3.21 -5.58
N ALA A 48 -5.81 -4.24 -5.56
CA ALA A 48 -6.99 -4.28 -6.41
C ALA A 48 -8.00 -3.18 -6.04
N ALA A 49 -8.22 -2.91 -4.75
CA ALA A 49 -9.04 -1.80 -4.28
C ALA A 49 -8.49 -0.43 -4.74
N LEU A 50 -7.18 -0.22 -4.62
CA LEU A 50 -6.51 0.97 -5.17
C LEU A 50 -6.72 1.10 -6.68
N ALA A 51 -6.59 -0.01 -7.43
CA ALA A 51 -6.74 -0.01 -8.87
C ALA A 51 -8.18 0.35 -9.30
N ARG A 52 -9.20 -0.19 -8.61
CA ARG A 52 -10.61 0.17 -8.85
C ARG A 52 -10.88 1.65 -8.57
N ALA A 53 -10.43 2.17 -7.43
CA ALA A 53 -10.57 3.58 -7.10
C ALA A 53 -9.87 4.49 -8.13
N GLY A 54 -8.66 4.13 -8.56
CA GLY A 54 -7.93 4.84 -9.61
C GLY A 54 -8.65 4.81 -10.96
N ALA A 55 -9.17 3.65 -11.36
CA ALA A 55 -9.96 3.50 -12.58
C ALA A 55 -11.27 4.33 -12.55
N ALA A 56 -11.83 4.56 -11.36
CA ALA A 56 -12.98 5.44 -11.14
C ALA A 56 -12.62 6.93 -11.02
N GLY A 57 -11.36 7.32 -11.27
CA GLY A 57 -10.93 8.72 -11.36
C GLY A 57 -10.45 9.35 -10.04
N VAL A 58 -10.26 8.56 -8.97
CA VAL A 58 -9.63 9.07 -7.74
C VAL A 58 -8.16 9.44 -8.04
N PRO A 59 -7.68 10.65 -7.66
CA PRO A 59 -6.35 11.14 -8.04
C PRO A 59 -5.22 10.52 -7.19
N ILE A 60 -5.08 9.20 -7.23
CA ILE A 60 -4.05 8.44 -6.49
C ILE A 60 -2.69 8.62 -7.19
N ARG A 61 -1.65 8.95 -6.42
CA ARG A 61 -0.29 9.20 -6.89
C ARG A 61 0.73 8.18 -6.44
N GLY A 62 0.44 7.44 -5.38
CA GLY A 62 1.39 6.48 -4.85
C GLY A 62 0.82 5.62 -3.74
N TYR A 63 1.54 4.54 -3.48
CA TYR A 63 1.27 3.57 -2.44
C TYR A 63 2.59 3.13 -1.81
N PHE A 64 2.65 3.15 -0.49
CA PHE A 64 3.76 2.65 0.30
C PHE A 64 3.26 1.57 1.25
N TYR A 65 3.91 0.41 1.21
CA TYR A 65 3.61 -0.68 2.11
C TYR A 65 4.33 -0.50 3.45
N TRP A 66 3.61 -0.65 4.55
CA TRP A 66 4.20 -0.78 5.88
C TRP A 66 4.44 -2.26 6.20
N ALA A 67 5.67 -2.77 6.18
CA ALA A 67 6.94 -2.05 6.04
C ALA A 67 7.93 -2.76 5.11
N ALA A 68 9.00 -2.08 4.76
CA ALA A 68 10.09 -2.69 4.01
C ALA A 68 10.74 -3.84 4.80
N LEU A 69 11.12 -3.59 6.05
CA LEU A 69 11.78 -4.55 6.94
C LEU A 69 10.86 -4.93 8.11
N ASP A 70 11.04 -6.12 8.67
CA ASP A 70 10.59 -6.37 10.05
C ASP A 70 11.30 -5.39 10.98
N ASN A 71 10.54 -4.71 11.83
CA ASN A 71 11.04 -3.61 12.67
C ASN A 71 10.49 -3.71 14.10
N PHE A 72 10.77 -2.69 14.90
CA PHE A 72 10.27 -2.54 16.27
C PHE A 72 8.87 -1.92 16.25
N GLU A 73 7.86 -2.69 16.64
CA GLU A 73 6.45 -2.27 16.67
C GLU A 73 6.10 -1.65 18.03
N TRP A 74 6.75 -0.52 18.33
CA TRP A 74 6.42 0.33 19.49
C TRP A 74 6.29 -0.45 20.81
N ALA A 75 5.15 -0.35 21.49
CA ALA A 75 4.90 -1.03 22.77
C ALA A 75 4.94 -2.57 22.66
N LEU A 76 4.79 -3.13 21.46
CA LEU A 76 4.80 -4.56 21.19
C LEU A 76 6.19 -5.08 20.80
N GLY A 77 7.16 -4.19 20.71
CA GLY A 77 8.55 -4.51 20.40
C GLY A 77 8.71 -5.31 19.12
N PHE A 78 9.59 -6.30 19.12
CA PHE A 78 9.90 -7.11 17.95
C PHE A 78 8.97 -8.32 17.74
N GLY A 79 7.80 -8.35 18.38
CA GLY A 79 6.84 -9.45 18.20
C GLY A 79 6.15 -9.40 16.83
N PRO A 80 5.42 -8.32 16.53
CA PRO A 80 4.76 -8.15 15.24
C PRO A 80 5.72 -8.18 14.05
N ARG A 81 5.25 -8.72 12.93
CA ARG A 81 6.03 -8.91 11.69
C ARG A 81 5.28 -8.27 10.54
N PHE A 82 5.64 -7.04 10.19
CA PHE A 82 5.05 -6.32 9.06
C PHE A 82 5.87 -6.44 7.78
N GLY A 83 7.18 -6.73 7.86
CA GLY A 83 8.11 -6.52 6.76
C GLY A 83 7.81 -7.36 5.51
N LEU A 84 8.03 -6.78 4.33
CA LEU A 84 8.25 -7.55 3.10
C LEU A 84 9.64 -8.22 3.08
N ILE A 85 10.53 -7.78 3.97
CA ILE A 85 11.87 -8.34 4.15
C ILE A 85 11.99 -8.77 5.60
N ALA A 86 12.22 -10.06 5.81
CA ALA A 86 12.47 -10.63 7.12
C ALA A 86 13.82 -10.17 7.64
N VAL A 87 13.89 -9.88 8.94
CA VAL A 87 15.14 -9.58 9.64
C VAL A 87 15.35 -10.61 10.74
N ASP A 88 16.47 -11.32 10.69
CA ASP A 88 16.98 -12.03 11.87
C ASP A 88 17.66 -11.00 12.77
N TYR A 89 17.10 -10.76 13.96
CA TYR A 89 17.64 -9.72 14.85
C TYR A 89 18.96 -10.09 15.51
N ALA A 90 19.26 -11.39 15.66
CA ALA A 90 20.52 -11.83 16.26
C ALA A 90 21.68 -11.64 15.28
N THR A 91 21.46 -11.94 13.99
CA THR A 91 22.52 -11.92 12.97
C THR A 91 22.47 -10.71 12.04
N GLN A 92 21.37 -9.95 12.06
CA GLN A 92 21.06 -8.90 11.10
C GLN A 92 20.93 -9.42 9.65
N ALA A 93 20.78 -10.72 9.44
CA ALA A 93 20.52 -11.26 8.10
C ALA A 93 19.15 -10.81 7.59
N ARG A 94 19.07 -10.46 6.29
CA ARG A 94 17.82 -10.06 5.62
C ARG A 94 17.39 -11.12 4.62
N ARG A 95 16.10 -11.45 4.60
CA ARG A 95 15.50 -12.35 3.61
C ARG A 95 14.25 -11.73 3.02
N VAL A 96 14.26 -11.43 1.73
CA VAL A 96 13.08 -10.95 1.01
C VAL A 96 12.00 -12.03 1.03
N ARG A 97 10.78 -11.65 1.41
CA ARG A 97 9.62 -12.55 1.41
C ARG A 97 8.97 -12.60 0.03
N PRO A 98 8.35 -13.72 -0.37
CA PRO A 98 7.60 -13.83 -1.63
C PRO A 98 6.60 -12.69 -1.88
N SER A 99 5.90 -12.22 -0.85
CA SER A 99 4.97 -11.08 -0.92
C SER A 99 5.60 -9.79 -1.47
N ALA A 100 6.90 -9.57 -1.31
CA ALA A 100 7.61 -8.43 -1.91
C ALA A 100 7.51 -8.44 -3.45
N ALA A 101 7.44 -9.62 -4.07
CA ALA A 101 7.32 -9.76 -5.51
C ALA A 101 5.96 -9.29 -6.03
N VAL A 102 4.89 -9.41 -5.24
CA VAL A 102 3.53 -8.93 -5.57
C VAL A 102 3.55 -7.41 -5.72
N LEU A 103 4.05 -6.71 -4.70
CA LEU A 103 4.18 -5.25 -4.74
C LEU A 103 5.13 -4.81 -5.88
N GLY A 104 6.25 -5.51 -6.06
CA GLY A 104 7.19 -5.22 -7.13
C GLY A 104 6.61 -5.43 -8.53
N ALA A 105 5.78 -6.46 -8.73
CA ALA A 105 5.10 -6.71 -10.00
C ALA A 105 4.07 -5.62 -10.30
N TRP A 106 3.27 -5.24 -9.31
CA TRP A 106 2.31 -4.14 -9.42
C TRP A 106 3.01 -2.82 -9.77
N ALA A 107 4.11 -2.48 -9.08
CA ALA A 107 4.88 -1.27 -9.34
C ALA A 107 5.48 -1.23 -10.77
N ARG A 108 5.92 -2.37 -11.30
CA ARG A 108 6.44 -2.48 -12.68
C ARG A 108 5.36 -2.40 -13.75
N ALA A 109 4.17 -2.93 -13.47
CA ALA A 109 3.03 -2.81 -14.39
C ALA A 109 2.59 -1.34 -14.57
N GLY A 110 2.90 -0.48 -13.59
CA GLY A 110 2.43 0.89 -13.51
C GLY A 110 0.99 0.95 -13.00
N PRO A 111 0.55 2.08 -12.43
CA PRO A 111 -0.85 2.25 -12.07
C PRO A 111 -1.71 2.18 -13.34
N PRO A 112 -2.96 1.70 -13.27
CA PRO A 112 -3.92 1.92 -14.36
C PRO A 112 -3.92 3.40 -14.67
N SER A 113 -3.61 3.77 -15.91
CA SER A 113 -3.31 5.14 -16.29
C SER A 113 -4.48 6.05 -15.92
N ALA A 114 -4.31 6.92 -14.93
CA ALA A 114 -5.22 8.04 -14.72
C ALA A 114 -5.15 8.94 -15.96
N PRO A 115 -6.29 9.48 -16.43
CA PRO A 115 -6.27 10.48 -17.48
C PRO A 115 -5.35 11.64 -17.07
N PRO A 116 -4.64 12.27 -18.03
CA PRO A 116 -3.78 13.40 -17.73
C PRO A 116 -4.59 14.47 -17.00
N PRO A 117 -3.97 15.21 -16.05
CA PRO A 117 -4.66 16.34 -15.42
C PRO A 117 -5.14 17.30 -16.51
N PRO A 118 -6.31 17.95 -16.33
CA PRO A 118 -6.75 18.96 -17.28
C PRO A 118 -5.66 20.02 -17.41
N SER A 119 -5.37 20.43 -18.64
CA SER A 119 -4.44 21.53 -18.92
C SER A 119 -4.81 22.72 -18.05
N PRO A 120 -3.85 23.43 -17.44
CA PRO A 120 -4.16 24.68 -16.77
C PRO A 120 -4.83 25.59 -17.81
N THR A 121 -6.12 25.87 -17.64
CA THR A 121 -6.82 26.88 -18.40
C THR A 121 -6.06 28.17 -18.18
N GLY A 122 -5.43 28.66 -19.24
CA GLY A 122 -4.59 29.84 -19.24
C GLY A 122 -5.42 31.09 -19.03
N ASP A 123 -5.90 31.31 -17.81
CA ASP A 123 -6.33 32.62 -17.35
C ASP A 123 -5.18 33.19 -16.51
N ARG A 124 -4.14 33.63 -17.23
CA ARG A 124 -3.28 34.67 -16.70
C ARG A 124 -4.06 35.97 -16.85
N LEU A 125 -4.50 36.51 -15.71
CA LEU A 125 -4.91 37.90 -15.57
C LEU A 125 -3.81 38.84 -16.09
#